data_AF-A0A957SNH6-F1
#
_entry.id   AF-A0A957SNH6-F1
#
_cell.length_a   1.000
_cell.length_b   1.000
_cell.length_c   1.000
_cell.angle_alpha   90.00
_cell.angle_beta   90.00
_cell.angle_gamma   90.00
#
_symmetry.space_group_name_H-M   'P 1'
#
loop_
_entity.id
_entity.type
_entity.pdbx_description
1 polymer ?
#
loop_
_entity_poly.entity_id
_entity_poly.type
_entity_poly.pdbx_seq_one_letter_code
_entity_poly.pdbx_strand_id
1 'polypeptide(L)'
;MLSITITPTERRSGQIAADKMHTALHALAEDGVVALRGAIDLEPVDKLGAKMLADLADYEKEYEIDNNFQGIRPPPFQPWLFPEIIFNEPAIAISRAILGDGATLTSYGANTAFVGSQNQHIHADAVAPEPGPYGPCRLLVINVPLVDMTEENGATIYWPGTHHDTRLHSGNRFPTDEMVAEWEAKR
;
A
#
# COMPACT_ATOMS: atom_id res chain seq x y z
N MET A 1 3.84 -5.50 12.27
CA MET A 1 4.25 -5.56 10.85
C MET A 1 5.75 -5.81 10.78
N LEU A 2 6.16 -6.86 10.07
CA LEU A 2 7.57 -7.15 9.82
C LEU A 2 8.16 -6.10 8.85
N SER A 3 9.44 -5.76 9.03
CA SER A 3 10.15 -4.87 8.10
C SER A 3 11.54 -5.37 7.73
N ILE A 4 11.95 -5.13 6.50
CA ILE A 4 13.33 -5.33 6.04
C ILE A 4 13.97 -3.98 5.67
N THR A 5 15.29 -3.88 5.83
CA THR A 5 16.04 -2.68 5.44
C THR A 5 16.70 -2.88 4.09
N ILE A 6 16.38 -1.99 3.16
CA ILE A 6 16.93 -1.93 1.82
C ILE A 6 18.13 -0.99 1.81
N THR A 7 19.27 -1.49 1.37
CA THR A 7 20.49 -0.69 1.22
C THR A 7 20.44 0.15 -0.05
N PRO A 8 21.27 1.22 -0.17
CA PRO A 8 21.34 2.01 -1.40
C PRO A 8 21.68 1.19 -2.65
N THR A 9 22.47 0.13 -2.51
CA THR A 9 22.83 -0.76 -3.64
C THR A 9 21.65 -1.64 -4.05
N GLU A 10 20.96 -2.25 -3.09
CA GLU A 10 19.74 -3.04 -3.36
C GLU A 10 18.65 -2.15 -3.98
N ARG A 11 18.48 -0.93 -3.46
CA ARG A 11 17.52 0.05 -3.99
C ARG A 11 17.75 0.39 -5.46
N ARG A 12 19.01 0.57 -5.88
CA ARG A 12 19.33 0.91 -7.27
C ARG A 12 19.29 -0.28 -8.23
N SER A 13 19.49 -1.49 -7.72
CA SER A 13 19.68 -2.68 -8.56
C SER A 13 18.49 -3.65 -8.54
N GLY A 14 17.61 -3.56 -7.54
CA GLY A 14 16.58 -4.57 -7.26
C GLY A 14 17.13 -5.89 -6.74
N GLN A 15 18.46 -6.04 -6.62
CA GLN A 15 19.10 -7.28 -6.18
C GLN A 15 19.09 -7.35 -4.64
N ILE A 16 17.95 -7.75 -4.09
CA ILE A 16 17.77 -7.92 -2.64
C ILE A 16 18.51 -9.18 -2.17
N ALA A 17 19.22 -9.08 -1.04
CA ALA A 17 19.89 -10.23 -0.43
C ALA A 17 18.90 -11.40 -0.17
N ALA A 18 19.35 -12.64 -0.37
CA ALA A 18 18.47 -13.82 -0.39
C ALA A 18 17.70 -14.03 0.94
N ASP A 19 18.35 -13.76 2.07
CA ASP A 19 17.74 -13.80 3.40
C ASP A 19 16.62 -12.76 3.54
N LYS A 20 16.85 -11.52 3.11
CA LYS A 20 15.84 -10.46 3.13
C LYS A 20 14.69 -10.74 2.17
N MET A 21 14.98 -11.26 0.98
CA MET A 21 13.94 -11.68 0.04
C MET A 21 13.08 -12.78 0.66
N HIS A 22 13.70 -13.79 1.27
CA HIS A 22 12.98 -14.84 1.98
C HIS A 22 12.10 -14.25 3.10
N THR A 23 12.63 -13.34 3.91
CA THR A 23 11.86 -12.65 4.95
C THR A 23 10.68 -11.85 4.39
N ALA A 24 10.85 -11.14 3.28
CA ALA A 24 9.77 -10.38 2.65
C ALA A 24 8.66 -11.29 2.10
N LEU A 25 9.04 -12.37 1.42
CA LEU A 25 8.09 -13.35 0.89
C LEU A 25 7.36 -14.08 2.00
N HIS A 26 8.05 -14.44 3.09
CA HIS A 26 7.43 -15.05 4.26
C HIS A 26 6.43 -14.09 4.93
N ALA A 27 6.78 -12.82 5.12
CA ALA A 27 5.87 -11.83 5.69
C ALA A 27 4.63 -11.61 4.80
N LEU A 28 4.80 -11.54 3.48
CA LEU A 28 3.65 -11.43 2.56
C LEU A 28 2.80 -12.69 2.51
N ALA A 29 3.41 -13.87 2.66
CA ALA A 29 2.67 -15.12 2.75
C ALA A 29 1.86 -15.19 4.05
N GLU A 30 2.48 -14.99 5.21
CA GLU A 30 1.81 -15.18 6.52
C GLU A 30 0.95 -13.98 6.93
N ASP A 31 1.50 -12.76 6.85
CA ASP A 31 0.86 -11.54 7.35
C ASP A 31 0.13 -10.76 6.26
N GLY A 32 0.46 -10.99 4.97
CA GLY A 32 -0.10 -10.22 3.86
C GLY A 32 0.50 -8.82 3.69
N VAL A 33 1.49 -8.44 4.52
CA VAL A 33 2.09 -7.10 4.51
C VAL A 33 3.55 -7.13 4.97
N VAL A 34 4.40 -6.33 4.32
CA VAL A 34 5.80 -6.12 4.72
C VAL A 34 6.20 -4.67 4.48
N ALA A 35 6.98 -4.09 5.40
CA ALA A 35 7.56 -2.76 5.21
C ALA A 35 8.99 -2.82 4.66
N LEU A 36 9.27 -2.04 3.61
CA LEU A 36 10.60 -1.91 3.01
C LEU A 36 11.23 -0.58 3.42
N ARG A 37 12.06 -0.58 4.47
CA ARG A 37 12.71 0.63 4.98
C ARG A 37 13.87 1.02 4.05
N GLY A 38 13.91 2.29 3.65
CA GLY A 38 14.96 2.81 2.75
C GLY A 38 14.79 2.41 1.28
N ALA A 39 13.60 1.95 0.88
CA ALA A 39 13.35 1.49 -0.49
C ALA A 39 13.29 2.60 -1.55
N ILE A 40 13.12 3.87 -1.15
CA ILE A 40 13.08 5.03 -2.05
C ILE A 40 13.99 6.12 -1.46
N ASP A 41 14.61 6.94 -2.31
CA ASP A 41 15.26 8.17 -1.87
C ASP A 41 14.21 9.17 -1.35
N LEU A 42 14.52 9.89 -0.27
CA LEU A 42 13.55 10.81 0.32
C LEU A 42 13.29 12.04 -0.56
N GLU A 43 14.28 12.50 -1.35
CA GLU A 43 14.12 13.69 -2.19
C GLU A 43 12.89 13.65 -3.14
N PRO A 44 12.67 12.60 -3.98
CA PRO A 44 11.47 12.52 -4.80
C PRO A 44 10.17 12.39 -3.98
N VAL A 45 10.22 11.71 -2.82
CA VAL A 45 9.08 11.58 -1.90
C VAL A 45 8.69 12.95 -1.34
N ASP A 46 9.67 13.70 -0.82
CA ASP A 46 9.48 15.04 -0.25
C ASP A 46 8.97 16.03 -1.31
N LYS A 47 9.53 15.98 -2.53
CA LYS A 47 9.07 16.82 -3.65
C LYS A 47 7.63 16.53 -4.03
N LEU A 48 7.26 15.25 -4.16
CA LEU A 48 5.90 14.86 -4.49
C LEU A 48 4.94 15.19 -3.34
N GLY A 49 5.32 14.90 -2.10
CA GLY A 49 4.54 15.21 -0.91
C GLY A 49 4.26 16.70 -0.77
N ALA A 50 5.28 17.55 -0.91
CA ALA A 50 5.12 19.00 -0.89
C ALA A 50 4.18 19.50 -2.00
N LYS A 51 4.29 18.94 -3.22
CA LYS A 51 3.39 19.28 -4.32
C LYS A 51 1.94 18.88 -4.02
N MET A 52 1.73 17.67 -3.53
CA MET A 52 0.39 17.16 -3.23
C MET A 52 -0.28 17.91 -2.07
N LEU A 53 0.50 18.31 -1.05
CA LEU A 53 0.01 19.18 0.02
C LEU A 53 -0.35 20.58 -0.49
N ALA A 54 0.43 21.14 -1.42
CA ALA A 54 0.10 22.41 -2.05
C ALA A 54 -1.18 22.32 -2.89
N ASP A 55 -1.33 21.24 -3.68
CA ASP A 55 -2.54 21.00 -4.47
C ASP A 55 -3.78 20.85 -3.58
N LEU A 56 -3.62 20.21 -2.43
CA LEU A 56 -4.67 20.09 -1.43
C LEU A 56 -5.08 21.44 -0.88
N ALA A 57 -4.12 22.25 -0.44
CA ALA A 57 -4.40 23.59 0.08
C ALA A 57 -5.02 24.52 -0.98
N ASP A 58 -4.70 24.32 -2.26
CA ASP A 58 -5.33 25.05 -3.36
C ASP A 58 -6.76 24.55 -3.62
N TYR A 59 -6.99 23.24 -3.62
CA TYR A 59 -8.31 22.64 -3.80
C TYR A 59 -9.30 23.08 -2.71
N GLU A 60 -8.86 23.10 -1.46
CA GLU A 60 -9.67 23.50 -0.29
C GLU A 60 -10.13 24.97 -0.33
N LYS A 61 -9.54 25.83 -1.17
CA LYS A 61 -9.99 27.21 -1.34
C LYS A 61 -11.29 27.32 -2.12
N GLU A 62 -11.51 26.38 -3.04
CA GLU A 62 -12.61 26.42 -4.00
C GLU A 62 -13.66 25.34 -3.74
N TYR A 63 -13.28 24.25 -3.08
CA TYR A 63 -14.11 23.07 -2.89
C TYR A 63 -14.11 22.58 -1.44
N GLU A 64 -15.28 22.19 -0.95
CA GLU A 64 -15.37 21.42 0.29
C GLU A 64 -14.95 19.97 0.02
N ILE A 65 -14.14 19.40 0.91
CA ILE A 65 -13.78 17.99 0.85
C ILE A 65 -14.93 17.18 1.46
N ASP A 66 -15.70 16.52 0.60
CA ASP A 66 -16.85 15.70 0.99
C ASP A 66 -16.59 14.18 0.87
N ASN A 67 -15.36 13.78 0.54
CA ASN A 67 -14.98 12.38 0.37
C ASN A 67 -13.86 11.98 1.33
N ASN A 68 -14.03 10.82 1.98
CA ASN A 68 -13.05 10.23 2.90
C ASN A 68 -12.33 9.01 2.28
N PHE A 69 -12.57 8.73 1.00
CA PHE A 69 -12.21 7.46 0.36
C PHE A 69 -11.17 7.61 -0.76
N GLN A 70 -10.96 8.81 -1.28
CA GLN A 70 -9.99 9.09 -2.35
C GLN A 70 -9.21 10.35 -2.02
N GLY A 71 -7.93 10.39 -2.39
CA GLY A 71 -7.12 11.60 -2.27
C GLY A 71 -7.10 12.40 -3.58
N ILE A 72 -6.46 13.56 -3.53
CA ILE A 72 -6.01 14.22 -4.76
C ILE A 72 -5.01 13.31 -5.45
N ARG A 73 -5.16 13.11 -6.76
CA ARG A 73 -4.26 12.23 -7.51
C ARG A 73 -2.88 12.89 -7.67
N PRO A 74 -1.79 12.11 -7.57
CA PRO A 74 -0.46 12.64 -7.89
C PRO A 74 -0.42 13.10 -9.35
N PRO A 75 0.25 14.24 -9.67
CA PRO A 75 0.28 14.74 -11.04
C PRO A 75 1.02 13.75 -11.97
N PRO A 76 0.40 13.27 -13.06
CA PRO A 76 0.96 12.20 -13.89
C PRO A 76 1.95 12.74 -14.95
N PHE A 77 2.71 13.80 -14.63
CA PHE A 77 3.57 14.49 -15.59
C PHE A 77 4.81 15.08 -14.92
N GLN A 78 5.85 15.32 -15.73
CA GLN A 78 7.07 16.00 -15.28
C GLN A 78 6.78 17.44 -14.81
N PRO A 79 7.39 17.92 -13.71
CA PRO A 79 8.48 17.30 -12.96
C PRO A 79 8.04 16.44 -11.75
N TRP A 80 6.75 16.11 -11.63
CA TRP A 80 6.17 15.44 -10.44
C TRP A 80 6.04 13.93 -10.57
N LEU A 81 6.42 13.38 -11.73
CA LEU A 81 6.40 11.97 -12.03
C LEU A 81 7.81 11.38 -11.87
N PHE A 82 8.06 10.75 -10.72
CA PHE A 82 9.40 10.27 -10.33
C PHE A 82 9.61 8.80 -10.67
N PRO A 83 10.60 8.44 -11.51
CA PRO A 83 10.94 7.06 -11.81
C PRO A 83 11.27 6.22 -10.56
N GLU A 84 11.86 6.82 -9.54
CA GLU A 84 12.23 6.15 -8.28
C GLU A 84 11.03 5.63 -7.49
N ILE A 85 9.85 6.24 -7.70
CA ILE A 85 8.58 5.83 -7.10
C ILE A 85 7.88 4.80 -8.00
N ILE A 86 7.79 5.09 -9.31
CA ILE A 86 6.99 4.29 -10.25
C ILE A 86 7.70 2.99 -10.64
N PHE A 87 9.01 3.06 -10.83
CA PHE A 87 9.88 1.94 -11.18
C PHE A 87 10.76 1.57 -9.98
N ASN A 88 10.13 1.44 -8.80
CA ASN A 88 10.86 1.07 -7.59
C ASN A 88 11.42 -0.36 -7.68
N GLU A 89 12.72 -0.49 -7.90
CA GLU A 89 13.37 -1.78 -8.18
C GLU A 89 13.16 -2.84 -7.07
N PRO A 90 13.27 -2.53 -5.76
CA PRO A 90 12.94 -3.48 -4.71
C PRO A 90 11.49 -3.98 -4.76
N ALA A 91 10.53 -3.07 -4.96
CA ALA A 91 9.12 -3.43 -5.05
C ALA A 91 8.82 -4.26 -6.31
N ILE A 92 9.48 -3.96 -7.43
CA ILE A 92 9.40 -4.76 -8.66
C ILE A 92 9.94 -6.17 -8.44
N ALA A 93 11.10 -6.29 -7.79
CA ALA A 93 11.73 -7.59 -7.52
C ALA A 93 10.84 -8.49 -6.66
N ILE A 94 10.28 -7.96 -5.58
CA ILE A 94 9.34 -8.69 -4.71
C ILE A 94 8.03 -9.01 -5.46
N SER A 95 7.49 -8.05 -6.20
CA SER A 95 6.26 -8.25 -6.97
C SER A 95 6.41 -9.37 -8.00
N ARG A 96 7.52 -9.42 -8.74
CA ARG A 96 7.78 -10.49 -9.72
C ARG A 96 8.01 -11.85 -9.07
N ALA A 97 8.61 -11.89 -7.88
CA ALA A 97 8.75 -13.13 -7.13
C ALA A 97 7.41 -13.75 -6.70
N ILE A 98 6.35 -12.94 -6.58
CA ILE A 98 5.00 -13.37 -6.16
C ILE A 98 4.06 -13.55 -7.36
N LEU A 99 4.00 -12.55 -8.24
CA LEU A 99 3.05 -12.46 -9.34
C LEU A 99 3.60 -13.02 -10.67
N GLY A 100 4.91 -13.28 -10.73
CA GLY A 100 5.64 -13.70 -11.92
C GLY A 100 6.19 -12.55 -12.77
N ASP A 101 7.01 -12.89 -13.76
CA ASP A 101 7.73 -11.93 -14.60
C ASP A 101 6.83 -10.97 -15.41
N GLY A 102 5.57 -11.38 -15.64
CA GLY A 102 4.56 -10.59 -16.34
C GLY A 102 3.85 -9.53 -15.49
N ALA A 103 4.25 -9.33 -14.23
CA ALA A 103 3.68 -8.31 -13.36
C ALA A 103 3.82 -6.90 -13.97
N THR A 104 2.73 -6.13 -13.95
CA THR A 104 2.68 -4.75 -14.45
C THR A 104 2.05 -3.83 -13.42
N LEU A 105 2.45 -2.55 -13.45
CA LEU A 105 1.78 -1.51 -12.70
C LEU A 105 0.47 -1.14 -13.42
N THR A 106 -0.67 -1.36 -12.77
CA THR A 106 -2.00 -1.15 -13.37
C THR A 106 -2.70 0.11 -12.87
N SER A 107 -2.27 0.68 -11.73
CA SER A 107 -2.83 1.89 -11.16
C SER A 107 -1.73 2.77 -10.55
N TYR A 108 -1.92 4.09 -10.65
CA TYR A 108 -1.12 5.09 -9.96
C TYR A 108 -2.08 6.15 -9.41
N GLY A 109 -2.16 6.25 -8.09
CA GLY A 109 -3.13 7.05 -7.37
C GLY A 109 -2.66 7.37 -5.96
N ALA A 110 -3.54 7.98 -5.16
CA ALA A 110 -3.25 8.29 -3.77
C ALA A 110 -4.52 8.28 -2.92
N ASN A 111 -4.30 8.10 -1.62
CA ASN A 111 -5.30 8.25 -0.58
C ASN A 111 -4.82 9.37 0.36
N THR A 112 -5.74 10.23 0.78
CA THR A 112 -5.47 11.32 1.71
C THR A 112 -6.32 11.13 2.95
N ALA A 113 -5.70 11.04 4.12
CA ALA A 113 -6.39 11.09 5.41
C ALA A 113 -6.59 12.56 5.78
N PHE A 114 -7.80 13.08 5.53
CA PHE A 114 -8.12 14.48 5.80
C PHE A 114 -8.31 14.76 7.30
N VAL A 115 -8.03 15.98 7.74
CA VAL A 115 -8.30 16.39 9.12
C VAL A 115 -9.81 16.31 9.38
N GLY A 116 -10.20 15.59 10.44
CA GLY A 116 -11.60 15.35 10.75
C GLY A 116 -12.27 14.28 9.87
N SER A 117 -11.53 13.57 9.01
CA SER A 117 -12.06 12.43 8.27
C SER A 117 -12.58 11.35 9.22
N GLN A 118 -13.65 10.66 8.80
CA GLN A 118 -14.13 9.49 9.54
C GLN A 118 -13.28 8.27 9.21
N ASN A 119 -13.23 7.32 10.16
CA ASN A 119 -12.62 6.02 9.91
C ASN A 119 -13.32 5.36 8.73
N GLN A 120 -12.52 4.85 7.78
CA GLN A 120 -13.05 4.01 6.72
C GLN A 120 -13.60 2.71 7.31
N HIS A 121 -14.58 2.13 6.64
CA HIS A 121 -14.98 0.75 6.93
C HIS A 121 -13.79 -0.18 6.70
N ILE A 122 -13.63 -1.20 7.54
CA ILE A 122 -12.64 -2.25 7.31
C ILE A 122 -13.01 -2.94 5.99
N HIS A 123 -12.02 -3.16 5.12
CA HIS A 123 -12.25 -3.76 3.82
C HIS A 123 -10.95 -4.34 3.24
N ALA A 124 -11.11 -5.14 2.20
CA ALA A 124 -10.04 -5.47 1.27
C ALA A 124 -10.22 -4.67 -0.03
N ASP A 125 -9.11 -4.15 -0.58
CA ASP A 125 -9.09 -3.42 -1.84
C ASP A 125 -9.45 -4.32 -3.02
N ALA A 126 -8.90 -5.54 -3.02
CA ALA A 126 -9.15 -6.57 -4.01
C ALA A 126 -9.47 -7.89 -3.30
N VAL A 127 -10.48 -8.59 -3.81
CA VAL A 127 -10.97 -9.86 -3.27
C VAL A 127 -11.22 -10.84 -4.42
N ALA A 128 -11.34 -12.14 -4.09
CA ALA A 128 -11.73 -13.13 -5.08
C ALA A 128 -13.13 -12.79 -5.65
N PRO A 129 -13.41 -13.04 -6.95
CA PRO A 129 -14.73 -12.80 -7.52
C PRO A 129 -15.82 -13.59 -6.80
N GLU A 130 -15.56 -14.87 -6.56
CA GLU A 130 -16.49 -15.81 -5.94
C GLU A 130 -15.89 -16.42 -4.67
N PRO A 131 -16.72 -16.84 -3.71
CA PRO A 131 -16.25 -17.62 -2.58
C PRO A 131 -15.64 -18.94 -3.09
N GLY A 132 -14.54 -19.35 -2.49
CA GLY A 132 -13.82 -20.52 -2.97
C GLY A 132 -12.55 -20.80 -2.19
N PRO A 133 -11.80 -21.85 -2.58
CA PRO A 133 -10.51 -22.12 -1.98
C PRO A 133 -9.56 -20.95 -2.22
N TYR A 134 -8.62 -20.77 -1.29
CA TYR A 134 -7.55 -19.80 -1.43
C TYR A 134 -6.81 -20.02 -2.77
N GLY A 135 -6.63 -18.93 -3.51
CA GLY A 135 -5.91 -18.91 -4.78
C GLY A 135 -4.60 -18.13 -4.67
N PRO A 136 -3.71 -18.24 -5.68
CA PRO A 136 -2.48 -17.46 -5.68
C PRO A 136 -2.78 -15.95 -5.68
N CYS A 137 -1.85 -15.17 -5.11
CA CYS A 137 -1.92 -13.72 -5.15
C CYS A 137 -2.04 -13.22 -6.60
N ARG A 138 -2.96 -12.28 -6.85
CA ARG A 138 -3.23 -11.71 -8.18
C ARG A 138 -2.91 -10.23 -8.29
N LEU A 139 -2.81 -9.55 -7.15
CA LEU A 139 -2.61 -8.12 -7.06
C LEU A 139 -1.86 -7.82 -5.78
N LEU A 140 -0.87 -6.95 -5.87
CA LEU A 140 -0.16 -6.38 -4.72
C LEU A 140 -0.36 -4.87 -4.73
N VAL A 141 -0.63 -4.32 -3.56
CA VAL A 141 -0.69 -2.88 -3.35
C VAL A 141 0.67 -2.41 -2.82
N ILE A 142 1.23 -1.39 -3.46
CA ILE A 142 2.47 -0.75 -3.03
C ILE A 142 2.12 0.64 -2.52
N ASN A 143 2.16 0.80 -1.20
CA ASN A 143 1.91 2.09 -0.56
C ASN A 143 3.24 2.82 -0.34
N VAL A 144 3.32 4.06 -0.80
CA VAL A 144 4.45 4.95 -0.57
C VAL A 144 3.96 6.13 0.28
N PRO A 145 4.25 6.14 1.59
CA PRO A 145 3.96 7.31 2.42
C PRO A 145 4.70 8.53 1.91
N LEU A 146 3.98 9.64 1.74
CA LEU A 146 4.55 10.94 1.32
C LEU A 146 4.83 11.87 2.51
N VAL A 147 4.43 11.43 3.70
CA VAL A 147 4.70 12.05 5.01
C VAL A 147 4.99 10.94 6.00
N ASP A 148 5.58 11.30 7.15
CA ASP A 148 5.70 10.36 8.27
C ASP A 148 4.31 9.93 8.74
N MET A 149 4.05 8.63 8.75
CA MET A 149 2.76 8.07 9.19
C MET A 149 2.81 7.75 10.68
N THR A 150 1.84 8.27 11.43
CA THR A 150 1.65 8.04 12.86
C THR A 150 0.21 7.63 13.14
N GLU A 151 -0.06 7.05 14.30
CA GLU A 151 -1.44 6.77 14.70
C GLU A 151 -2.29 8.05 14.72
N GLU A 152 -1.70 9.17 15.17
CA GLU A 152 -2.37 10.46 15.28
C GLU A 152 -2.78 11.07 13.94
N ASN A 153 -2.02 10.80 12.85
CA ASN A 153 -2.31 11.35 11.53
C ASN A 153 -2.95 10.35 10.55
N GLY A 154 -3.47 9.24 11.08
CA GLY A 154 -4.26 8.29 10.30
C GLY A 154 -3.44 7.22 9.57
N ALA A 155 -2.35 6.74 10.17
CA ALA A 155 -1.65 5.55 9.68
C ALA A 155 -2.62 4.37 9.49
N THR A 156 -2.52 3.70 8.33
CA THR A 156 -3.37 2.57 7.99
C THR A 156 -3.22 1.42 9.00
N ILE A 157 -4.35 0.91 9.46
CA ILE A 157 -4.40 -0.28 10.32
C ILE A 157 -4.51 -1.51 9.41
N TYR A 158 -3.65 -2.49 9.66
CA TYR A 158 -3.65 -3.78 8.97
C TYR A 158 -4.12 -4.88 9.92
N TRP A 159 -4.83 -5.86 9.38
CA TRP A 159 -5.17 -7.11 10.06
C TRP A 159 -4.35 -8.25 9.42
N PRO A 160 -3.21 -8.64 10.01
CA PRO A 160 -2.33 -9.65 9.43
C PRO A 160 -3.04 -10.99 9.16
N GLY A 161 -2.73 -11.62 8.03
CA GLY A 161 -3.24 -12.95 7.66
C GLY A 161 -4.66 -12.97 7.10
N THR A 162 -5.38 -11.85 7.10
CA THR A 162 -6.77 -11.78 6.62
C THR A 162 -6.92 -11.94 5.11
N HIS A 163 -5.83 -11.80 4.34
CA HIS A 163 -5.80 -12.14 2.92
C HIS A 163 -5.99 -13.65 2.64
N HIS A 164 -5.87 -14.50 3.67
CA HIS A 164 -6.23 -15.92 3.60
C HIS A 164 -7.71 -16.20 3.92
N ASP A 165 -8.47 -15.21 4.37
CA ASP A 165 -9.86 -15.41 4.77
C ASP A 165 -10.77 -15.49 3.53
N THR A 166 -11.18 -16.71 3.18
CA THR A 166 -11.99 -17.00 2.00
C THR A 166 -13.45 -16.52 2.13
N ARG A 167 -13.85 -16.00 3.30
CA ARG A 167 -15.15 -15.32 3.48
C ARG A 167 -15.17 -13.94 2.81
N LEU A 168 -14.00 -13.37 2.49
CA LEU A 168 -13.89 -12.14 1.70
C LEU A 168 -13.93 -12.46 0.20
N HIS A 169 -14.95 -11.97 -0.47
CA HIS A 169 -15.12 -12.11 -1.93
C HIS A 169 -15.91 -10.92 -2.48
N SER A 170 -16.12 -10.81 -3.80
CA SER A 170 -16.72 -9.61 -4.40
C SER A 170 -18.14 -9.30 -3.88
N GLY A 171 -18.89 -10.33 -3.52
CA GLY A 171 -20.20 -10.23 -2.86
C GLY A 171 -20.14 -9.90 -1.36
N ASN A 172 -18.96 -9.93 -0.75
CA ASN A 172 -18.72 -9.69 0.67
C ASN A 172 -17.31 -9.11 0.92
N ARG A 173 -17.02 -7.93 0.34
CA ARG A 173 -15.69 -7.27 0.48
C ARG A 173 -15.50 -6.51 1.80
N PHE A 174 -16.61 -6.25 2.50
CA PHE A 174 -16.65 -5.63 3.81
C PHE A 174 -16.90 -6.75 4.82
N PRO A 175 -16.00 -7.00 5.77
CA PRO A 175 -16.16 -8.06 6.77
C PRO A 175 -17.33 -7.73 7.70
N THR A 176 -17.93 -8.78 8.28
CA THR A 176 -18.91 -8.62 9.35
C THR A 176 -18.22 -8.28 10.67
N ASP A 177 -18.96 -7.72 11.62
CA ASP A 177 -18.43 -7.44 12.98
C ASP A 177 -17.89 -8.70 13.67
N GLU A 178 -18.50 -9.86 13.41
CA GLU A 178 -18.01 -11.16 13.91
C GLU A 178 -16.63 -11.51 13.34
N MET A 179 -16.43 -11.35 12.03
CA MET A 179 -15.12 -11.57 11.39
C MET A 179 -14.06 -10.62 11.96
N VAL A 180 -14.42 -9.35 12.14
CA VAL A 180 -13.51 -8.34 12.71
C VAL A 180 -13.14 -8.72 14.14
N ALA A 181 -14.10 -9.07 14.99
CA ALA A 181 -13.85 -9.48 16.37
C ALA A 181 -12.96 -10.74 16.45
N GLU A 182 -13.16 -11.71 15.56
CA GLU A 182 -12.30 -12.89 15.45
C GLU A 182 -10.84 -12.54 15.09
N TRP A 183 -10.63 -11.57 14.19
CA TRP A 183 -9.30 -11.14 13.79
C TRP A 183 -8.62 -10.30 14.87
N GLU A 184 -9.36 -9.42 15.54
CA GLU A 184 -8.84 -8.62 16.66
C GLU A 184 -8.40 -9.50 17.83
N ALA A 185 -9.10 -10.60 18.11
CA ALA A 185 -8.71 -11.56 19.15
C ALA A 185 -7.37 -12.29 18.88
N LYS A 186 -6.89 -12.26 17.63
CA LYS A 186 -5.63 -12.90 17.19
C LYS A 186 -4.47 -11.91 17.07
N ARG A 187 -4.74 -10.62 17.23
CA ARG A 187 -3.80 -9.51 17.02
C ARG A 187 -3.02 -9.19 18.30
#